data_AF-A0AAE2LHP1-F1
#
_entry.id   AF-A0AAE2LHP1-F1
#
_cell.length_a   1.000
_cell.length_b   1.000
_cell.length_c   1.000
_cell.angle_alpha   90.00
_cell.angle_beta   90.00
_cell.angle_gamma   90.00
#
_symmetry.space_group_name_H-M   'P 1'
#
loop_
_entity.id
_entity.type
_entity.pdbx_description
1 polymer ?
#
loop_
_entity_poly.entity_id
_entity_poly.type
_entity_poly.pdbx_seq_one_letter_code
_entity_poly.pdbx_strand_id
1 'polypeptide(L)'
;MTDQKAYAVDDPTVIRLGRFLRNAPLKNGTPAQVPAGISELLAQAVCNYTQNLVWDHEGQRYVELQKWESLPDLEDVAVETIGDNEAVRMIHRGTGLSALGEDYDDAWKQLREKVAAHA
;
A
#
# COMPACT_ATOMS: atom_id res chain seq x y z
N MET A 1 19.23 3.21 -9.39
CA MET A 1 18.63 2.79 -8.10
C MET A 1 18.62 1.28 -8.10
N THR A 2 19.07 0.67 -7.02
CA THR A 2 19.11 -0.79 -6.87
C THR A 2 17.68 -1.28 -6.70
N ASP A 3 17.18 -2.15 -7.59
CA ASP A 3 15.87 -2.80 -7.41
C ASP A 3 15.88 -3.55 -6.08
N GLN A 4 15.26 -2.96 -5.04
CA GLN A 4 15.11 -3.61 -3.75
C GLN A 4 14.13 -4.77 -3.91
N LYS A 5 14.64 -5.98 -3.76
CA LYS A 5 13.83 -7.20 -3.86
C LYS A 5 13.10 -7.43 -2.55
N ALA A 6 11.81 -7.72 -2.63
CA ALA A 6 11.03 -8.14 -1.47
C ALA A 6 11.66 -9.40 -0.82
N TYR A 7 11.65 -9.44 0.51
CA TYR A 7 12.09 -10.60 1.28
C TYR A 7 11.24 -11.82 0.94
N ALA A 8 11.87 -12.99 0.85
CA ALA A 8 11.15 -14.26 0.78
C ALA A 8 10.65 -14.68 2.18
N VAL A 9 9.56 -15.45 2.25
CA VAL A 9 8.99 -15.92 3.53
C VAL A 9 9.95 -16.84 4.29
N ASP A 10 10.77 -17.59 3.56
CA ASP A 10 11.80 -18.50 4.07
C ASP A 10 13.16 -17.84 4.30
N ASP A 11 13.28 -16.51 4.11
CA ASP A 11 14.51 -15.79 4.41
C ASP A 11 14.87 -15.92 5.90
N PRO A 12 16.15 -16.19 6.26
CA PRO A 12 16.56 -16.33 7.65
C PRO A 12 16.20 -15.14 8.55
N THR A 13 16.20 -13.92 7.98
CA THR A 13 15.81 -12.68 8.68
C THR A 13 14.33 -12.71 9.03
N VAL A 14 13.47 -13.09 8.08
CA VAL A 14 12.02 -13.22 8.25
C VAL A 14 11.70 -14.31 9.27
N ILE A 15 12.32 -15.48 9.16
CA ILE A 15 12.13 -16.58 10.12
C ILE A 15 12.52 -16.16 11.54
N ARG A 16 13.65 -15.45 11.70
CA ARG A 16 14.12 -14.97 13.01
C ARG A 16 13.15 -13.95 13.61
N LEU A 17 12.67 -13.00 12.80
CA LEU A 17 11.68 -12.02 13.26
C LEU A 17 10.33 -12.69 13.56
N GLY A 18 9.86 -13.64 12.75
CA GLY A 18 8.64 -14.40 13.02
C GLY A 18 8.72 -15.15 14.36
N ARG A 19 9.86 -15.82 14.64
CA ARG A 19 10.12 -16.42 15.96
C ARG A 19 10.07 -15.40 17.10
N PHE A 20 10.63 -14.21 16.90
CA PHE A 20 10.52 -13.14 17.89
C PHE A 20 9.06 -12.73 18.11
N LEU A 21 8.31 -12.44 17.05
CA LEU A 21 6.91 -12.00 17.12
C LEU A 21 6.01 -13.01 17.84
N ARG A 22 6.26 -14.32 17.69
CA ARG A 22 5.50 -15.35 18.42
C ARG A 22 5.70 -15.30 19.93
N ASN A 23 6.91 -14.96 20.37
CA ASN A 23 7.33 -15.09 21.77
C ASN A 23 7.45 -13.75 22.49
N ALA A 24 7.41 -12.62 21.76
CA ALA A 24 7.59 -11.30 22.32
C ALA A 24 6.45 -10.98 23.31
N PRO A 25 6.78 -10.53 24.52
CA PRO A 25 5.78 -10.04 25.46
C PRO A 25 5.24 -8.70 24.96
N LEU A 26 3.93 -8.56 25.01
CA LEU A 26 3.25 -7.28 24.84
C LEU A 26 3.38 -6.45 26.13
N LYS A 27 3.05 -5.14 26.05
CA LYS A 27 3.15 -4.23 27.19
C LYS A 27 2.35 -4.67 28.43
N ASN A 28 1.29 -5.43 28.24
CA ASN A 28 0.46 -6.00 29.31
C ASN A 28 1.05 -7.31 29.90
N GLY A 29 2.27 -7.69 29.51
CA GLY A 29 2.98 -8.88 30.02
C GLY A 29 2.53 -10.20 29.40
N THR A 30 1.55 -10.20 28.48
CA THR A 30 1.12 -11.41 27.77
C THR A 30 1.90 -11.59 26.47
N PRO A 31 2.20 -12.81 26.03
CA PRO A 31 2.74 -13.03 24.69
C PRO A 31 1.72 -12.64 23.62
N ALA A 32 2.19 -12.26 22.43
CA ALA A 32 1.32 -11.90 21.31
C ALA A 32 0.48 -13.06 20.76
N GLN A 33 0.86 -14.31 21.06
CA GLN A 33 0.19 -15.55 20.63
C GLN A 33 -0.04 -15.66 19.11
N VAL A 34 0.82 -15.05 18.30
CA VAL A 34 0.72 -15.16 16.84
C VAL A 34 1.04 -16.60 16.42
N PRO A 35 0.18 -17.28 15.65
CA PRO A 35 0.45 -18.64 15.18
C PRO A 35 1.66 -18.72 14.26
N ALA A 36 2.30 -19.90 14.22
CA ALA A 36 3.31 -20.20 13.21
C ALA A 36 2.73 -20.13 11.79
N GLY A 37 3.53 -19.69 10.83
CA GLY A 37 3.09 -19.35 9.47
C GLY A 37 2.63 -17.91 9.38
N ILE A 38 1.66 -17.50 10.20
CA ILE A 38 1.20 -16.10 10.26
C ILE A 38 2.30 -15.18 10.78
N SER A 39 3.07 -15.62 11.78
CA SER A 39 4.20 -14.84 12.30
C SER A 39 5.27 -14.56 11.26
N GLU A 40 5.53 -15.50 10.35
CA GLU A 40 6.50 -15.35 9.27
C GLU A 40 5.96 -14.43 8.16
N LEU A 41 4.66 -14.48 7.85
CA LEU A 41 4.02 -13.55 6.91
C LEU A 41 4.04 -12.10 7.44
N LEU A 42 3.72 -11.91 8.72
CA LEU A 42 3.81 -10.60 9.37
C LEU A 42 5.26 -10.10 9.41
N ALA A 43 6.21 -10.99 9.74
CA ALA A 43 7.63 -10.65 9.72
C ALA A 43 8.10 -10.24 8.31
N GLN A 44 7.65 -10.93 7.27
CA GLN A 44 7.96 -10.57 5.88
C GLN A 44 7.46 -9.16 5.54
N ALA A 45 6.21 -8.85 5.89
CA ALA A 45 5.64 -7.53 5.68
C ALA A 45 6.43 -6.44 6.42
N VAL A 46 6.79 -6.68 7.69
CA VAL A 46 7.61 -5.75 8.48
C VAL A 46 9.00 -5.56 7.86
N CYS A 47 9.68 -6.64 7.49
CA CYS A 47 10.99 -6.57 6.83
C CYS A 47 10.92 -5.75 5.54
N ASN A 48 9.90 -5.97 4.71
CA ASN A 48 9.67 -5.20 3.49
C ASN A 48 9.39 -3.72 3.80
N TYR A 49 8.56 -3.42 4.79
CA TYR A 49 8.28 -2.05 5.19
C TYR A 49 9.54 -1.30 5.64
N THR A 50 10.42 -1.96 6.41
CA THR A 50 11.69 -1.36 6.87
C THR A 50 12.69 -1.08 5.76
N GLN A 51 12.50 -1.66 4.56
CA GLN A 51 13.27 -1.33 3.36
C GLN A 51 12.48 -0.45 2.38
N ASN A 52 11.48 0.30 2.86
CA ASN A 52 10.64 1.17 2.04
C ASN A 52 9.88 0.42 0.94
N LEU A 53 9.44 -0.82 1.19
CA LEU A 53 8.55 -1.55 0.31
C LEU A 53 7.19 -1.80 0.99
N VAL A 54 6.11 -1.50 0.29
CA VAL A 54 4.73 -1.67 0.76
C VAL A 54 3.93 -2.55 -0.19
N TRP A 55 2.92 -3.24 0.33
CA TRP A 55 2.07 -4.12 -0.48
C TRP A 55 0.99 -3.30 -1.19
N ASP A 56 1.04 -3.27 -2.51
CA ASP A 56 -0.01 -2.74 -3.37
C ASP A 56 -1.06 -3.86 -3.61
N HIS A 57 -2.24 -3.70 -3.03
CA HIS A 57 -3.31 -4.68 -3.14
C HIS A 57 -3.86 -4.79 -4.58
N GLU A 58 -3.87 -3.72 -5.36
CA GLU A 58 -4.36 -3.77 -6.74
C GLU A 58 -3.32 -4.41 -7.66
N GLY A 59 -2.07 -4.00 -7.52
CA GLY A 59 -0.95 -4.56 -8.28
C GLY A 59 -0.50 -5.95 -7.82
N GLN A 60 -1.03 -6.44 -6.69
CA GLN A 60 -0.66 -7.70 -6.04
C GLN A 60 0.86 -7.89 -5.92
N ARG A 61 1.56 -6.80 -5.57
CA ARG A 61 3.03 -6.76 -5.51
C ARG A 61 3.53 -5.76 -4.49
N TYR A 62 4.79 -5.93 -4.09
CA TYR A 62 5.49 -4.89 -3.33
C TYR A 62 5.93 -3.75 -4.26
N VAL A 63 5.72 -2.52 -3.82
CA VAL A 63 6.13 -1.27 -4.50
C VAL A 63 6.90 -0.37 -3.51
N GLU A 64 7.69 0.57 -4.03
CA GLU A 64 8.40 1.53 -3.18
C GLU A 64 7.42 2.42 -2.40
N LEU A 65 7.72 2.66 -1.12
CA LEU A 65 6.90 3.46 -0.20
C LEU A 65 6.68 4.87 -0.75
N GLN A 66 7.71 5.51 -1.31
CA GLN A 66 7.58 6.83 -1.92
C GLN A 66 6.57 6.86 -3.09
N LYS A 67 6.54 5.78 -3.89
CA LYS A 67 5.58 5.62 -4.98
C LYS A 67 4.17 5.34 -4.46
N TRP A 68 4.05 4.77 -3.27
CA TRP A 68 2.76 4.53 -2.63
C TRP A 68 2.21 5.81 -1.97
N GLU A 69 3.06 6.59 -1.29
CA GLU A 69 2.72 7.88 -0.69
C GLU A 69 2.40 8.97 -1.73
N SER A 70 2.97 8.88 -2.93
CA SER A 70 2.65 9.82 -4.02
C SER A 70 1.30 9.56 -4.69
N LEU A 71 0.63 8.46 -4.33
CA LEU A 71 -0.70 8.19 -4.82
C LEU A 71 -1.72 8.93 -3.95
N PRO A 72 -2.73 9.57 -4.58
CA PRO A 72 -3.75 10.29 -3.85
C PRO A 72 -4.49 9.38 -2.87
N ASP A 73 -4.60 9.80 -1.61
CA ASP A 73 -5.53 9.19 -0.67
C ASP A 73 -6.97 9.58 -1.03
N LEU A 74 -7.95 8.71 -0.74
CA LEU A 74 -9.37 8.97 -1.03
C LEU A 74 -9.87 10.27 -0.37
N GLU A 75 -9.30 10.64 0.78
CA GLU A 75 -9.67 11.87 1.51
C GLU A 75 -9.16 13.15 0.81
N ASP A 76 -8.15 13.02 -0.05
CA ASP A 76 -7.54 14.12 -0.81
C ASP A 76 -8.15 14.31 -2.21
N VAL A 77 -9.23 13.59 -2.52
CA VAL A 77 -9.88 13.65 -3.82
C VAL A 77 -11.29 14.22 -3.72
N ALA A 78 -11.57 15.25 -4.53
CA ALA A 78 -12.92 15.74 -4.75
C ALA A 78 -13.55 14.98 -5.92
N VAL A 79 -14.80 14.56 -5.75
CA VAL A 79 -15.56 13.81 -6.77
C VAL A 79 -16.75 14.63 -7.24
N GLU A 80 -16.91 14.74 -8.56
CA GLU A 80 -18.01 15.43 -9.23
C GLU A 80 -18.64 14.45 -10.23
N THR A 81 -19.96 14.24 -10.18
CA THR A 81 -20.69 13.54 -11.24
C THR A 81 -21.10 14.51 -12.34
N ILE A 82 -20.95 14.10 -13.61
CA ILE A 82 -21.24 14.90 -14.80
C ILE A 82 -22.33 14.21 -15.62
N GLY A 83 -23.33 15.00 -16.05
CA GLY A 83 -24.57 14.45 -16.62
C GLY A 83 -25.38 13.73 -15.54
N ASP A 84 -26.54 13.18 -15.87
CA ASP A 84 -27.35 12.35 -14.94
C ASP A 84 -26.62 11.02 -14.60
N ASN A 85 -25.47 11.10 -13.92
CA ASN A 85 -24.50 10.03 -13.68
C ASN A 85 -23.87 9.42 -14.94
N GLU A 86 -23.63 10.21 -15.99
CA GLU A 86 -23.01 9.71 -17.23
C GLU A 86 -21.48 9.61 -17.15
N ALA A 87 -20.85 10.38 -16.27
CA ALA A 87 -19.41 10.34 -16.04
C ALA A 87 -19.05 10.77 -14.61
N VAL A 88 -17.89 10.29 -14.15
CA VAL A 88 -17.31 10.66 -12.86
C VAL A 88 -16.02 11.45 -13.11
N ARG A 89 -15.94 12.65 -12.56
CA ARG A 89 -14.74 13.45 -12.51
C ARG A 89 -14.14 13.42 -11.12
N MET A 90 -12.86 13.09 -11.03
CA MET A 90 -12.11 13.11 -9.78
C MET A 90 -10.98 14.12 -9.87
N ILE A 91 -10.76 14.87 -8.79
CA ILE A 91 -9.76 15.94 -8.70
C ILE A 91 -8.91 15.71 -7.46
N HIS A 92 -7.61 15.52 -7.64
CA HIS A 92 -6.68 15.47 -6.52
C HIS A 92 -6.43 16.89 -6.00
N ARG A 93 -6.82 17.15 -4.75
CA ARG A 93 -6.76 18.48 -4.14
C ARG A 93 -5.33 18.99 -4.01
N GLY A 94 -4.36 18.12 -3.72
CA GLY A 94 -2.97 18.49 -3.53
C GLY A 94 -2.29 19.01 -4.80
N THR A 95 -2.56 18.38 -5.95
CA THR A 95 -1.91 18.74 -7.23
C THR A 95 -2.82 19.52 -8.19
N GLY A 96 -4.13 19.54 -7.95
CA GLY A 96 -5.13 20.10 -8.86
C GLY A 96 -5.36 19.29 -10.13
N LEU A 97 -4.69 18.13 -10.28
CA LEU A 97 -4.89 17.23 -11.42
C LEU A 97 -6.30 16.61 -11.37
N SER A 98 -6.93 16.49 -12.53
CA SER A 98 -8.24 15.84 -12.65
C SER A 98 -8.27 14.73 -13.70
N ALA A 99 -9.07 13.70 -13.42
CA ALA A 99 -9.39 12.65 -14.36
C ALA A 99 -10.91 12.51 -14.52
N LEU A 100 -11.32 11.99 -15.67
CA LEU A 100 -12.71 11.76 -16.04
C LEU A 100 -12.82 10.30 -16.46
N GLY A 101 -13.71 9.55 -15.83
CA GLY A 101 -13.99 8.15 -16.19
C GLY A 101 -15.47 7.91 -16.40
N GLU A 102 -15.77 6.79 -17.05
CA GLU A 102 -17.15 6.31 -17.24
C GLU A 102 -17.78 5.92 -15.89
N ASP A 103 -16.95 5.52 -14.92
CA ASP A 103 -17.33 5.22 -13.54
C ASP A 103 -16.26 5.69 -12.53
N TYR A 104 -16.50 5.42 -11.25
CA TYR A 104 -15.60 5.80 -10.16
C TYR A 104 -14.24 5.11 -10.25
N ASP A 105 -14.20 3.84 -10.63
CA ASP A 105 -12.97 3.04 -10.65
C ASP A 105 -12.07 3.47 -11.83
N ASP A 106 -12.66 3.72 -12.99
CA ASP A 106 -11.98 4.25 -14.16
C ASP A 106 -11.43 5.66 -13.91
N ALA A 107 -12.24 6.55 -13.33
CA ALA A 107 -11.80 7.90 -12.97
C ALA A 107 -10.66 7.88 -11.94
N TRP A 108 -10.73 6.99 -10.94
CA TRP A 108 -9.71 6.83 -9.91
C TRP A 108 -8.39 6.32 -10.48
N LYS A 109 -8.45 5.27 -11.30
CA LYS A 109 -7.28 4.71 -11.98
C LYS A 109 -6.57 5.76 -12.82
N GLN A 110 -7.32 6.47 -13.66
CA GLN A 110 -6.77 7.53 -14.50
C GLN A 110 -6.18 8.69 -13.68
N LEU A 111 -6.80 9.05 -12.54
CA LEU A 111 -6.26 10.09 -11.65
C LEU A 111 -4.92 9.66 -11.06
N ARG A 112 -4.83 8.41 -10.57
CA ARG A 112 -3.58 7.86 -10.02
C ARG A 112 -2.47 7.81 -11.04
N GLU A 113 -2.75 7.41 -12.28
CA GLU A 113 -1.76 7.43 -13.36
C GLU A 113 -1.26 8.85 -13.64
N LYS A 114 -2.15 9.85 -13.67
CA LYS A 114 -1.78 11.26 -13.87
C LYS A 114 -0.94 11.81 -12.72
N VAL A 115 -1.31 11.53 -11.47
CA VAL A 115 -0.56 12.00 -10.29
C VAL A 115 0.81 11.31 -10.24
N ALA A 116 0.87 10.01 -10.47
CA ALA A 116 2.13 9.26 -10.49
C ALA A 116 3.09 9.70 -11.60
N ALA A 117 2.58 10.16 -12.75
CA ALA A 117 3.40 10.72 -13.83
C ALA A 117 3.86 12.17 -13.58
N HIS A 118 3.24 12.85 -12.62
CA HIS A 118 3.56 14.23 -12.26
C HIS A 118 4.61 14.34 -11.14
N ALA A 119 4.70 13.32 -10.29
CA ALA A 119 5.70 13.18 -9.24
C ALA A 119 7.07 12.73 -9.80
#